data_AF-A0A3E0I686-F1
#
_entry.id   AF-A0A3E0I686-F1
#
_cell.length_a   1.000
_cell.length_b   1.000
_cell.length_c   1.000
_cell.angle_alpha   90.00
_cell.angle_beta   90.00
_cell.angle_gamma   90.00
#
_symmetry.space_group_name_H-M   'P 1'
#
loop_
_entity.id
_entity.type
_entity.pdbx_description
1 polymer ?
#
loop_
_entity_poly.entity_id
_entity_poly.type
_entity_poly.pdbx_seq_one_letter_code
_entity_poly.pdbx_strand_id
1 'polypeptide(L)'
;MAKLKYALAALLAAAAVLVPAQLTAQAAPQAPAAASQAAAPKADGGSPTAAELLAKTANCKVVSKGTYTNTQANKKVNICGATGAFFWTSGMNIDCDGQTTAQCNKNTDCCYQNDTSFHLANGKPLSAAVTPYVVIPLPSSRFSYSKNGIKGGDILAVVYKGQVEYAVFGDEGPNNIIGEASYATAKSLGINPDPKNGGTADPVTYIVFPGSKSGAIEDHNATVTAGRKAAAAFVSKN
;
A
#
# COMPACT_ATOMS: atom_id res chain seq x y z
N MET A 1 -27.06 65.01 -76.15
CA MET A 1 -25.65 64.55 -76.22
C MET A 1 -25.28 63.97 -74.87
N ALA A 2 -24.61 62.80 -74.87
CA ALA A 2 -23.84 62.15 -73.80
C ALA A 2 -24.50 61.97 -72.40
N LYS A 3 -24.83 60.71 -72.03
CA LYS A 3 -24.10 59.83 -71.06
C LYS A 3 -24.31 60.30 -69.60
N LEU A 4 -24.70 59.48 -68.62
CA LEU A 4 -24.24 58.14 -68.30
C LEU A 4 -25.16 57.55 -67.22
N LYS A 5 -25.30 56.23 -67.23
CA LYS A 5 -26.08 55.39 -66.30
C LYS A 5 -25.46 55.39 -64.90
N TYR A 6 -26.25 54.94 -63.91
CA TYR A 6 -25.95 54.12 -62.70
C TYR A 6 -26.94 54.56 -61.59
N ALA A 7 -28.07 53.87 -61.41
CA ALA A 7 -28.26 52.60 -60.70
C ALA A 7 -28.60 52.82 -59.21
N LEU A 8 -29.82 52.34 -58.89
CA LEU A 8 -30.54 52.22 -57.64
C LEU A 8 -29.74 51.82 -56.38
N ALA A 9 -30.27 52.28 -55.23
CA ALA A 9 -30.77 51.50 -54.08
C ALA A 9 -30.33 52.15 -52.76
N ALA A 10 -31.20 52.92 -52.09
CA ALA A 10 -32.25 52.49 -51.16
C ALA A 10 -31.73 52.11 -49.76
N LEU A 11 -32.04 53.00 -48.81
CA LEU A 11 -32.62 52.74 -47.49
C LEU A 11 -31.95 51.72 -46.55
N LEU A 12 -31.46 52.20 -45.40
CA LEU A 12 -32.09 52.02 -44.08
C LEU A 12 -31.15 52.54 -42.97
N ALA A 13 -31.69 53.43 -42.12
CA ALA A 13 -31.02 53.89 -40.92
C ALA A 13 -31.01 52.76 -39.88
N ALA A 14 -29.82 52.35 -39.44
CA ALA A 14 -29.64 51.47 -38.29
C ALA A 14 -29.08 52.29 -37.11
N ALA A 15 -29.94 52.58 -36.14
CA ALA A 15 -29.49 53.03 -34.82
C ALA A 15 -29.00 51.81 -34.03
N ALA A 16 -27.68 51.66 -33.92
CA ALA A 16 -27.06 50.65 -33.08
C ALA A 16 -26.96 51.18 -31.64
N VAL A 17 -27.80 50.62 -30.75
CA VAL A 17 -27.72 50.84 -29.31
C VAL A 17 -26.48 50.11 -28.77
N LEU A 18 -25.62 50.84 -28.05
CA LEU A 18 -24.45 50.31 -27.36
C LEU A 18 -24.85 49.75 -25.98
N VAL A 19 -24.21 48.63 -25.65
CA VAL A 19 -24.51 47.63 -24.61
C VAL A 19 -24.19 48.14 -23.18
N PRO A 20 -24.62 47.42 -22.14
CA PRO A 20 -23.62 46.56 -21.49
C PRO A 20 -24.15 45.15 -21.19
N ALA A 21 -23.46 44.15 -21.74
CA ALA A 21 -23.63 42.76 -21.34
C ALA A 21 -22.95 42.60 -19.99
N GLN A 22 -23.73 42.47 -18.92
CA GLN A 22 -23.21 42.06 -17.62
C GLN A 22 -22.74 40.61 -17.74
N LEU A 23 -21.41 40.39 -17.76
CA LEU A 23 -20.85 39.07 -17.47
C LEU A 23 -21.14 38.75 -16.01
N THR A 24 -22.20 38.00 -15.75
CA THR A 24 -22.33 37.26 -14.49
C THR A 24 -21.32 36.12 -14.53
N ALA A 25 -20.20 36.28 -13.84
CA ALA A 25 -19.29 35.17 -13.57
C ALA A 25 -20.03 34.15 -12.68
N GLN A 26 -20.57 33.10 -13.28
CA GLN A 26 -21.01 31.93 -12.53
C GLN A 26 -19.77 31.25 -11.96
N ALA A 27 -19.60 31.37 -10.64
CA ALA A 27 -18.62 30.59 -9.91
C ALA A 27 -18.92 29.10 -10.14
N ALA A 28 -17.97 28.39 -10.75
CA ALA A 28 -18.05 26.95 -10.86
C ALA A 28 -18.18 26.33 -9.46
N PRO A 29 -18.99 25.28 -9.26
CA PRO A 29 -19.04 24.58 -7.99
C PRO A 29 -17.66 24.00 -7.71
N GLN A 30 -16.97 24.56 -6.73
CA GLN A 30 -15.73 24.01 -6.22
C GLN A 30 -16.03 22.64 -5.62
N ALA A 31 -15.52 21.59 -6.26
CA ALA A 31 -15.56 20.25 -5.72
C ALA A 31 -14.80 20.24 -4.37
N PRO A 32 -15.39 19.74 -3.28
CA PRO A 32 -14.65 19.54 -2.06
C PRO A 32 -13.83 18.27 -2.21
N ALA A 33 -12.53 18.41 -2.47
CA ALA A 33 -11.59 17.31 -2.30
C ALA A 33 -10.50 17.74 -1.33
N ALA A 34 -10.90 18.07 -0.11
CA ALA A 34 -10.05 17.76 1.02
C ALA A 34 -9.85 16.24 0.98
N ALA A 35 -8.63 15.80 0.68
CA ALA A 35 -8.19 14.47 1.04
C ALA A 35 -8.37 14.39 2.56
N SER A 36 -9.50 13.83 2.99
CA SER A 36 -9.66 13.34 4.35
C SER A 36 -8.42 12.51 4.61
N GLN A 37 -7.56 12.95 5.53
CA GLN A 37 -6.54 12.11 6.10
C GLN A 37 -7.31 10.99 6.79
N ALA A 38 -7.62 9.93 6.04
CA ALA A 38 -8.17 8.73 6.61
C ALA A 38 -7.22 8.36 7.75
N ALA A 39 -7.76 8.31 8.97
CA ALA A 39 -6.96 7.94 10.12
C ALA A 39 -6.25 6.64 9.79
N ALA A 40 -4.95 6.58 10.06
CA ALA A 40 -4.19 5.37 9.81
C ALA A 40 -4.90 4.18 10.49
N PRO A 41 -4.94 3.00 9.85
CA PRO A 41 -5.42 1.78 10.48
C PRO A 41 -4.74 1.60 11.84
N LYS A 42 -5.47 1.02 12.80
CA LYS A 42 -4.95 0.75 14.14
C LYS A 42 -5.01 -0.74 14.40
N ALA A 43 -3.88 -1.33 14.77
CA ALA A 43 -3.83 -2.72 15.21
C ALA A 43 -4.64 -2.91 16.50
N ASP A 44 -5.41 -4.00 16.61
CA ASP A 44 -6.36 -4.21 17.70
C ASP A 44 -6.12 -5.48 18.54
N GLY A 45 -4.85 -5.89 18.64
CA GLY A 45 -4.44 -7.08 19.40
C GLY A 45 -4.69 -8.42 18.69
N GLY A 46 -5.50 -8.39 17.63
CA GLY A 46 -5.77 -9.51 16.74
C GLY A 46 -6.93 -10.40 17.18
N SER A 47 -7.41 -11.20 16.22
CA SER A 47 -8.32 -12.32 16.46
C SER A 47 -8.01 -13.39 15.42
N PRO A 48 -7.08 -14.33 15.69
CA PRO A 48 -6.46 -14.69 16.97
C PRO A 48 -5.49 -13.66 17.57
N THR A 49 -5.22 -13.80 18.86
CA THR A 49 -4.29 -12.93 19.60
C THR A 49 -2.85 -13.07 19.10
N ALA A 50 -2.04 -12.02 19.33
CA ALA A 50 -0.60 -12.07 19.09
C ALA A 50 0.09 -13.28 19.74
N ALA A 51 -0.29 -13.64 20.97
CA ALA A 51 0.30 -14.76 21.70
C ALA A 51 -0.01 -16.12 21.04
N GLU A 52 -1.25 -16.32 20.58
CA GLU A 52 -1.65 -17.54 19.86
C GLU A 52 -0.88 -17.68 18.55
N LEU A 53 -0.70 -16.59 17.80
CA LEU A 53 0.10 -16.59 16.58
C LEU A 53 1.57 -16.89 16.86
N LEU A 54 2.17 -16.23 17.85
CA LEU A 54 3.57 -16.41 18.22
C LEU A 54 3.86 -17.84 18.72
N ALA A 55 2.92 -18.45 19.43
CA ALA A 55 3.03 -19.84 19.86
C ALA A 55 3.16 -20.79 18.66
N LYS A 56 2.47 -20.53 17.56
CA LYS A 56 2.54 -21.34 16.33
C LYS A 56 3.76 -21.05 15.46
N THR A 57 4.46 -19.95 15.71
CA THR A 57 5.70 -19.59 15.01
C THR A 57 6.96 -19.78 15.85
N ALA A 58 6.85 -20.38 17.04
CA ALA A 58 7.99 -20.57 17.94
C ALA A 58 9.06 -21.54 17.38
N ASN A 59 8.65 -22.51 16.55
CA ASN A 59 9.53 -23.50 15.95
C ASN A 59 9.63 -23.31 14.44
N CYS A 60 10.84 -23.13 13.91
CA CYS A 60 11.06 -22.91 12.50
C CYS A 60 11.41 -24.20 11.75
N LYS A 61 10.48 -24.71 10.94
CA LYS A 61 10.83 -25.66 9.86
C LYS A 61 11.30 -24.86 8.66
N VAL A 62 12.62 -24.66 8.54
CA VAL A 62 13.22 -23.86 7.46
C VAL A 62 12.86 -24.44 6.09
N VAL A 63 12.34 -23.59 5.20
CA VAL A 63 12.03 -23.93 3.80
C VAL A 63 12.81 -23.09 2.79
N SER A 64 13.38 -21.96 3.21
CA SER A 64 14.34 -21.23 2.39
C SER A 64 15.65 -21.99 2.25
N LYS A 65 16.23 -22.00 1.05
CA LYS A 65 17.54 -22.61 0.73
C LYS A 65 18.74 -21.70 1.06
N GLY A 66 18.48 -20.54 1.63
CA GLY A 66 19.49 -19.58 2.08
C GLY A 66 18.86 -18.50 2.95
N THR A 67 19.69 -17.73 3.63
CA THR A 67 19.24 -16.68 4.56
C THR A 67 19.08 -15.32 3.88
N TYR A 68 18.23 -14.49 4.47
CA TYR A 68 18.03 -13.08 4.14
C TYR A 68 18.67 -12.19 5.21
N THR A 69 19.01 -10.96 4.85
CA THR A 69 19.54 -9.96 5.79
C THR A 69 18.39 -9.15 6.37
N ASN A 70 18.30 -9.18 7.70
CA ASN A 70 17.57 -8.17 8.47
C ASN A 70 18.53 -7.01 8.71
N THR A 71 18.34 -5.90 8.01
CA THR A 71 19.22 -4.72 8.07
C THR A 71 19.07 -3.95 9.37
N GLN A 72 17.88 -3.92 9.98
CA GLN A 72 17.64 -3.23 11.26
C GLN A 72 18.37 -3.89 12.43
N ALA A 73 18.41 -5.22 12.47
CA ALA A 73 19.05 -5.96 13.56
C ALA A 73 20.43 -6.52 13.21
N ASN A 74 20.90 -6.34 11.97
CA ASN A 74 22.10 -6.98 11.41
C ASN A 74 22.13 -8.50 11.64
N LYS A 75 21.02 -9.18 11.33
CA LYS A 75 20.84 -10.62 11.56
C LYS A 75 20.52 -11.35 10.26
N LYS A 76 20.72 -12.67 10.28
CA LYS A 76 20.30 -13.57 9.21
C LYS A 76 18.96 -14.22 9.56
N VAL A 77 18.04 -14.20 8.60
CA VAL A 77 16.66 -14.67 8.75
C VAL A 77 16.39 -15.77 7.74
N ASN A 78 15.74 -16.85 8.20
CA ASN A 78 15.20 -17.90 7.34
C ASN A 78 13.69 -17.70 7.16
N ILE A 79 13.14 -18.22 6.06
CA ILE A 79 11.71 -18.40 5.90
C ILE A 79 11.36 -19.81 6.37
N CYS A 80 10.38 -19.89 7.27
CA CYS A 80 9.87 -21.10 7.87
C CYS A 80 8.53 -21.50 7.20
N GLY A 81 8.29 -22.79 7.05
CA GLY A 81 7.03 -23.33 6.57
C GLY A 81 6.15 -23.85 7.71
N ALA A 82 4.84 -23.68 7.56
CA ALA A 82 3.80 -24.26 8.40
C ALA A 82 2.65 -24.76 7.52
N THR A 83 1.70 -25.51 8.09
CA THR A 83 0.53 -25.97 7.36
C THR A 83 -0.30 -24.77 6.89
N GLY A 84 -0.30 -24.52 5.59
CA GLY A 84 -1.05 -23.42 4.96
C GLY A 84 -0.48 -22.03 5.20
N ALA A 85 0.77 -21.91 5.65
CA ALA A 85 1.41 -20.62 5.90
C ALA A 85 2.93 -20.66 5.74
N PHE A 86 3.52 -19.49 5.51
CA PHE A 86 4.96 -19.27 5.65
C PHE A 86 5.17 -18.14 6.64
N PHE A 87 6.26 -18.18 7.39
CA PHE A 87 6.54 -17.14 8.37
C PHE A 87 8.03 -16.89 8.57
N TRP A 88 8.34 -15.72 9.08
CA TRP A 88 9.67 -15.32 9.51
C TRP A 88 9.57 -14.29 10.63
N THR A 89 10.65 -14.11 11.38
CA THR A 89 10.78 -13.01 12.35
C THR A 89 12.00 -12.18 11.97
N SER A 90 11.79 -10.88 11.81
CA SER A 90 12.81 -9.89 11.42
C SER A 90 12.63 -8.61 12.23
N GLY A 91 13.39 -7.57 11.91
CA GLY A 91 13.01 -6.20 12.20
C GLY A 91 12.04 -5.69 11.12
N MET A 92 11.76 -4.40 11.14
CA MET A 92 10.97 -3.73 10.11
C MET A 92 11.72 -2.51 9.60
N ASN A 93 12.14 -2.53 8.33
CA ASN A 93 12.39 -1.31 7.57
C ASN A 93 11.05 -0.75 7.07
N ILE A 94 11.02 0.55 6.82
CA ILE A 94 9.85 1.20 6.24
C ILE A 94 10.02 1.26 4.74
N ASP A 95 9.06 0.71 4.03
CA ASP A 95 8.92 0.84 2.59
C ASP A 95 7.94 1.99 2.30
N CYS A 96 8.39 2.99 1.55
CA CYS A 96 7.59 4.17 1.20
C CYS A 96 7.25 4.21 -0.29
N ASP A 97 7.36 3.10 -1.00
CA ASP A 97 7.15 3.05 -2.45
C ASP A 97 5.67 3.23 -2.83
N GLY A 98 5.44 3.65 -4.08
CA GLY A 98 4.12 3.79 -4.67
C GLY A 98 3.66 5.23 -4.89
N GLN A 99 2.43 5.55 -4.46
CA GLN A 99 1.84 6.88 -4.67
C GLN A 99 2.51 7.95 -3.81
N THR A 100 2.91 9.05 -4.45
CA THR A 100 3.46 10.23 -3.77
C THR A 100 2.46 10.81 -2.77
N THR A 101 2.89 10.94 -1.52
CA THR A 101 2.15 11.59 -0.43
C THR A 101 3.06 12.58 0.32
N ALA A 102 2.54 13.25 1.34
CA ALA A 102 3.36 14.09 2.21
C ALA A 102 4.38 13.25 3.02
N GLN A 103 4.03 12.01 3.36
CA GLN A 103 4.83 11.10 4.18
C GLN A 103 5.84 10.31 3.34
N CYS A 104 5.43 9.86 2.15
CA CYS A 104 6.22 9.03 1.26
C CYS A 104 6.42 9.71 -0.09
N ASN A 105 7.65 10.15 -0.35
CA ASN A 105 8.08 10.76 -1.60
C ASN A 105 9.62 10.81 -1.66
N LYS A 106 10.17 11.19 -2.81
CA LYS A 106 11.61 11.31 -3.05
C LYS A 106 12.40 12.24 -2.09
N ASN A 107 11.72 13.10 -1.33
CA ASN A 107 12.37 13.99 -0.37
C ASN A 107 12.35 13.42 1.06
N THR A 108 11.46 12.47 1.35
CA THR A 108 11.36 11.82 2.67
C THR A 108 12.10 10.49 2.70
N ASP A 109 12.19 9.81 1.56
CA ASP A 109 12.86 8.53 1.39
C ASP A 109 13.89 8.60 0.24
N CYS A 110 15.15 8.26 0.54
CA CYS A 110 16.25 8.29 -0.44
C CYS A 110 16.18 7.16 -1.47
N CYS A 111 15.41 6.11 -1.17
CA CYS A 111 15.25 4.92 -2.01
C CYS A 111 13.87 4.86 -2.68
N TYR A 112 13.05 5.89 -2.51
CA TYR A 112 11.68 5.97 -3.02
C TYR A 112 11.55 5.60 -4.49
N GLN A 113 10.61 4.71 -4.77
CA GLN A 113 10.08 4.42 -6.10
C GLN A 113 8.62 4.86 -6.19
N ASN A 114 8.23 5.38 -7.35
CA ASN A 114 6.87 5.89 -7.57
C ASN A 114 5.88 4.81 -8.02
N ASP A 115 6.20 3.53 -7.77
CA ASP A 115 5.41 2.38 -8.16
C ASP A 115 5.52 1.29 -7.09
N THR A 116 4.58 0.34 -7.09
CA THR A 116 4.65 -0.88 -6.27
C THR A 116 4.43 -2.09 -7.16
N SER A 117 4.92 -3.26 -6.76
CA SER A 117 4.80 -4.48 -7.56
C SER A 117 3.35 -4.95 -7.78
N PHE A 118 2.43 -4.56 -6.89
CA PHE A 118 0.99 -4.79 -7.05
C PHE A 118 0.20 -3.49 -6.96
N HIS A 119 -0.91 -3.43 -7.69
CA HIS A 119 -1.68 -2.21 -7.90
C HIS A 119 -3.10 -2.31 -7.36
N LEU A 120 -3.69 -1.14 -7.11
CA LEU A 120 -5.10 -0.95 -6.83
C LEU A 120 -5.97 -1.45 -7.99
N ALA A 121 -7.27 -1.63 -7.74
CA ALA A 121 -8.21 -2.04 -8.79
C ALA A 121 -8.25 -1.06 -9.99
N ASN A 122 -7.92 0.20 -9.75
CA ASN A 122 -7.82 1.24 -10.79
C ASN A 122 -6.45 1.31 -11.50
N GLY A 123 -5.54 0.37 -11.22
CA GLY A 123 -4.21 0.28 -11.84
C GLY A 123 -3.15 1.24 -11.28
N LYS A 124 -3.48 2.06 -10.27
CA LYS A 124 -2.48 2.90 -9.58
C LYS A 124 -1.68 2.06 -8.57
N PRO A 125 -0.42 2.43 -8.27
CA PRO A 125 0.33 1.77 -7.21
C PRO A 125 -0.36 1.93 -5.86
N LEU A 126 0.05 1.14 -4.86
CA LEU A 126 -0.40 1.32 -3.49
C LEU A 126 0.08 2.69 -2.97
N SER A 127 -0.57 3.19 -1.92
CA SER A 127 -0.04 4.33 -1.17
C SER A 127 0.49 3.81 0.16
N ALA A 128 1.81 3.81 0.35
CA ALA A 128 2.44 3.35 1.60
C ALA A 128 1.89 4.05 2.85
N ALA A 129 1.51 5.33 2.73
CA ALA A 129 0.93 6.13 3.81
C ALA A 129 -0.50 5.70 4.20
N VAL A 130 -1.19 4.93 3.36
CA VAL A 130 -2.61 4.58 3.52
C VAL A 130 -2.83 3.07 3.63
N THR A 131 -2.21 2.27 2.76
CA THR A 131 -2.44 0.83 2.64
C THR A 131 -1.43 0.06 3.50
N PRO A 132 -1.87 -0.70 4.51
CA PRO A 132 -0.98 -1.63 5.21
C PRO A 132 -0.53 -2.74 4.26
N TYR A 133 0.75 -2.76 3.92
CA TYR A 133 1.35 -3.85 3.15
C TYR A 133 2.68 -4.30 3.75
N VAL A 134 3.11 -5.49 3.33
CA VAL A 134 4.42 -6.08 3.60
C VAL A 134 5.14 -6.33 2.29
N VAL A 135 6.45 -6.17 2.33
CA VAL A 135 7.37 -6.47 1.23
C VAL A 135 7.88 -7.90 1.36
N ILE A 136 7.74 -8.71 0.31
CA ILE A 136 8.33 -10.06 0.25
C ILE A 136 9.49 -10.04 -0.75
N PRO A 137 10.64 -10.68 -0.45
CA PRO A 137 11.79 -10.63 -1.35
C PRO A 137 11.47 -11.22 -2.72
N LEU A 138 12.03 -10.60 -3.77
CA LEU A 138 11.96 -11.09 -5.15
C LEU A 138 12.31 -12.59 -5.25
N PRO A 139 11.64 -13.36 -6.14
CA PRO A 139 11.91 -14.77 -6.31
C PRO A 139 13.38 -15.05 -6.63
N SER A 140 13.97 -16.03 -5.96
CA SER A 140 15.36 -16.43 -6.16
C SER A 140 15.59 -17.92 -5.89
N SER A 141 16.85 -18.35 -5.94
CA SER A 141 17.25 -19.70 -5.50
C SER A 141 17.07 -19.92 -4.01
N ARG A 142 16.97 -18.86 -3.19
CA ARG A 142 16.73 -18.94 -1.74
C ARG A 142 15.28 -19.29 -1.42
N PHE A 143 14.34 -18.54 -1.99
CA PHE A 143 12.90 -18.76 -1.87
C PHE A 143 12.21 -18.08 -3.05
N SER A 144 11.07 -18.62 -3.47
CA SER A 144 10.23 -18.04 -4.52
C SER A 144 8.80 -18.09 -4.03
N TYR A 145 8.24 -16.92 -3.71
CA TYR A 145 6.87 -16.83 -3.20
C TYR A 145 5.87 -17.41 -4.22
N SER A 146 6.10 -17.15 -5.51
CA SER A 146 5.23 -17.61 -6.60
C SER A 146 5.21 -19.13 -6.75
N LYS A 147 6.37 -19.80 -6.61
CA LYS A 147 6.45 -21.28 -6.57
C LYS A 147 5.83 -21.89 -5.31
N ASN A 148 5.64 -21.08 -4.26
CA ASN A 148 5.01 -21.47 -3.00
C ASN A 148 3.54 -21.02 -2.92
N GLY A 149 2.95 -20.60 -4.04
CA GLY A 149 1.52 -20.27 -4.14
C GLY A 149 1.13 -18.93 -3.53
N ILE A 150 2.09 -18.14 -3.04
CA ILE A 150 1.84 -16.77 -2.57
C ILE A 150 1.63 -15.87 -3.79
N LYS A 151 0.67 -14.95 -3.70
CA LYS A 151 0.34 -13.98 -4.76
C LYS A 151 0.17 -12.58 -4.18
N GLY A 152 0.37 -11.56 -5.01
CA GLY A 152 0.09 -10.18 -4.62
C GLY A 152 -1.34 -9.98 -4.11
N GLY A 153 -1.46 -9.33 -2.96
CA GLY A 153 -2.72 -9.20 -2.21
C GLY A 153 -3.02 -10.33 -1.23
N ASP A 154 -2.22 -11.40 -1.19
CA ASP A 154 -2.33 -12.37 -0.09
C ASP A 154 -2.01 -11.68 1.24
N ILE A 155 -2.69 -12.10 2.29
CA ILE A 155 -2.73 -11.41 3.57
C ILE A 155 -1.66 -11.99 4.50
N LEU A 156 -1.03 -11.09 5.24
CA LEU A 156 -0.10 -11.40 6.31
C LEU A 156 -0.67 -10.93 7.65
N ALA A 157 -0.54 -11.75 8.68
CA ALA A 157 -0.54 -11.25 10.04
C ALA A 157 0.87 -10.72 10.38
N VAL A 158 0.95 -9.47 10.82
CA VAL A 158 2.18 -8.81 11.27
C VAL A 158 2.07 -8.57 12.77
N VAL A 159 2.91 -9.23 13.55
CA VAL A 159 2.82 -9.26 15.01
C VAL A 159 3.97 -8.47 15.61
N TYR A 160 3.65 -7.47 16.45
CA TYR A 160 4.62 -6.66 17.16
C TYR A 160 4.11 -6.25 18.54
N LYS A 161 4.88 -6.48 19.60
CA LYS A 161 4.59 -6.08 21.00
C LYS A 161 3.13 -6.31 21.44
N GLY A 162 2.60 -7.50 21.14
CA GLY A 162 1.23 -7.89 21.52
C GLY A 162 0.13 -7.36 20.60
N GLN A 163 0.48 -6.60 19.57
CA GLN A 163 -0.43 -6.10 18.55
C GLN A 163 -0.35 -6.96 17.28
N VAL A 164 -1.44 -6.97 16.51
CA VAL A 164 -1.54 -7.66 15.22
C VAL A 164 -2.13 -6.70 14.21
N GLU A 165 -1.44 -6.54 13.09
CA GLU A 165 -1.92 -5.87 11.89
C GLU A 165 -2.15 -6.92 10.79
N TYR A 166 -3.22 -6.79 10.02
CA TYR A 166 -3.43 -7.59 8.82
C TYR A 166 -3.14 -6.75 7.59
N ALA A 167 -2.02 -7.04 6.96
CA ALA A 167 -1.48 -6.30 5.83
C ALA A 167 -1.43 -7.20 4.59
N VAL A 168 -1.51 -6.62 3.40
CA VAL A 168 -1.40 -7.37 2.14
C VAL A 168 0.06 -7.53 1.72
N PHE A 169 0.38 -8.58 0.95
CA PHE A 169 1.61 -8.63 0.16
C PHE A 169 1.49 -7.61 -0.97
N GLY A 170 2.11 -6.44 -0.78
CA GLY A 170 1.90 -5.26 -1.62
C GLY A 170 3.07 -4.90 -2.51
N ASP A 171 4.29 -5.29 -2.14
CA ASP A 171 5.48 -4.99 -2.93
C ASP A 171 6.56 -6.06 -2.84
N GLU A 172 7.47 -6.09 -3.81
CA GLU A 172 8.61 -6.98 -3.86
C GLU A 172 9.92 -6.25 -3.51
N GLY A 173 10.68 -6.84 -2.59
CA GLY A 173 11.94 -6.25 -2.14
C GLY A 173 13.17 -6.91 -2.76
N PRO A 174 14.38 -6.40 -2.49
CA PRO A 174 15.63 -7.03 -2.89
C PRO A 174 15.68 -8.51 -2.49
N ASN A 175 16.20 -9.38 -3.37
CA ASN A 175 16.15 -10.84 -3.18
C ASN A 175 17.00 -11.41 -2.02
N ASN A 176 17.64 -10.54 -1.24
CA ASN A 176 18.58 -10.85 -0.16
C ASN A 176 18.30 -10.09 1.15
N ILE A 177 17.29 -9.23 1.20
CA ILE A 177 16.85 -8.47 2.40
C ILE A 177 15.44 -8.96 2.78
N ILE A 178 15.05 -8.90 4.06
CA ILE A 178 13.69 -9.25 4.49
C ILE A 178 13.27 -8.45 5.73
N GLY A 179 11.97 -8.16 5.83
CA GLY A 179 11.40 -7.40 6.94
C GLY A 179 11.22 -5.93 6.58
N GLU A 180 10.48 -5.66 5.52
CA GLU A 180 10.10 -4.30 5.12
C GLU A 180 8.57 -4.25 5.04
N ALA A 181 7.98 -3.12 5.42
CA ALA A 181 6.54 -2.93 5.42
C ALA A 181 6.20 -1.45 5.26
N SER A 182 4.97 -1.18 4.83
CA SER A 182 4.54 0.19 4.53
C SER A 182 4.54 1.11 5.75
N TYR A 183 4.63 2.42 5.49
CA TYR A 183 4.40 3.46 6.50
C TYR A 183 3.12 3.18 7.32
N ALA A 184 2.02 2.79 6.67
CA ALA A 184 0.75 2.50 7.32
C ALA A 184 0.83 1.28 8.26
N THR A 185 1.49 0.19 7.85
CA THR A 185 1.71 -1.00 8.70
C THR A 185 2.53 -0.65 9.94
N ALA A 186 3.63 0.10 9.77
CA ALA A 186 4.46 0.51 10.90
C ALA A 186 3.69 1.40 11.88
N LYS A 187 2.97 2.39 11.35
CA LYS A 187 2.17 3.32 12.16
C LYS A 187 1.06 2.60 12.92
N SER A 188 0.39 1.61 12.32
CA SER A 188 -0.69 0.87 12.98
C SER A 188 -0.21 0.05 14.18
N LEU A 189 1.04 -0.44 14.12
CA LEU A 189 1.72 -1.21 15.16
C LEU A 189 2.47 -0.35 16.18
N GLY A 190 2.45 0.97 16.03
CA GLY A 190 3.19 1.90 16.90
C GLY A 190 4.72 1.89 16.68
N ILE A 191 5.18 1.44 15.51
CA ILE A 191 6.57 1.56 15.06
C ILE A 191 6.75 2.94 14.44
N ASN A 192 7.92 3.58 14.63
CA ASN A 192 8.22 4.85 13.97
C ASN A 192 8.16 4.67 12.44
N PRO A 193 7.21 5.30 11.72
CA PRO A 193 7.00 5.03 10.31
C PRO A 193 7.87 5.93 9.40
N ASP A 194 8.80 6.71 9.94
CA ASP A 194 9.72 7.53 9.15
C ASP A 194 10.62 6.63 8.27
N PRO A 195 10.63 6.79 6.93
CA PRO A 195 11.44 5.94 6.04
C PRO A 195 12.94 6.16 6.17
N LYS A 196 13.37 7.33 6.65
CA LYS A 196 14.79 7.66 6.80
C LYS A 196 15.38 7.17 8.11
N ASN A 197 14.63 7.26 9.21
CA ASN A 197 15.16 7.00 10.56
C ASN A 197 14.27 6.09 11.42
N GLY A 198 13.19 5.56 10.85
CA GLY A 198 12.21 4.75 11.55
C GLY A 198 12.45 3.26 11.41
N GLY A 199 11.37 2.51 11.58
CA GLY A 199 11.39 1.06 11.70
C GLY A 199 11.80 0.59 13.09
N THR A 200 12.18 -0.69 13.17
CA THR A 200 12.59 -1.31 14.44
C THR A 200 13.52 -2.50 14.24
N ALA A 201 14.48 -2.66 15.14
CA ALA A 201 15.31 -3.86 15.27
C ALA A 201 14.67 -4.92 16.19
N ASP A 202 13.62 -4.55 16.93
CA ASP A 202 12.86 -5.47 17.77
C ASP A 202 12.17 -6.54 16.90
N PRO A 203 11.89 -7.74 17.45
CA PRO A 203 11.25 -8.81 16.69
C PRO A 203 9.84 -8.46 16.22
N VAL A 204 9.66 -8.47 14.89
CA VAL A 204 8.38 -8.46 14.19
C VAL A 204 8.21 -9.81 13.50
N THR A 205 7.11 -10.50 13.78
CA THR A 205 6.78 -11.78 13.14
C THR A 205 5.79 -11.55 12.01
N TYR A 206 6.09 -12.08 10.84
CA TYR A 206 5.28 -11.99 9.64
C TYR A 206 4.79 -13.39 9.29
N ILE A 207 3.48 -13.55 9.08
CA ILE A 207 2.86 -14.84 8.75
C ILE A 207 2.01 -14.64 7.52
N VAL A 208 2.45 -15.12 6.36
CA VAL A 208 1.70 -15.03 5.11
C VAL A 208 0.81 -16.26 4.93
N PHE A 209 -0.43 -16.02 4.52
CA PHE A 209 -1.43 -17.06 4.24
C PHE A 209 -1.68 -17.12 2.73
N PRO A 210 -1.08 -18.07 1.99
CA PRO A 210 -1.30 -18.20 0.54
C PRO A 210 -2.77 -18.38 0.18
N GLY A 211 -3.23 -17.67 -0.85
CA GLY A 211 -4.61 -17.74 -1.33
C GLY A 211 -5.64 -17.07 -0.42
N SER A 212 -5.21 -16.16 0.46
CA SER A 212 -6.08 -15.44 1.39
C SER A 212 -6.59 -14.11 0.86
N LYS A 213 -6.08 -13.62 -0.28
CA LYS A 213 -6.56 -12.38 -0.91
C LYS A 213 -8.08 -12.32 -0.95
N SER A 214 -8.64 -11.21 -0.49
CA SER A 214 -10.08 -10.97 -0.51
C SER A 214 -10.37 -9.56 -1.02
N GLY A 215 -11.13 -9.46 -2.11
CA GLY A 215 -11.50 -8.18 -2.70
C GLY A 215 -10.33 -7.41 -3.33
N ALA A 216 -10.51 -6.09 -3.39
CA ALA A 216 -9.50 -5.15 -3.87
C ALA A 216 -8.40 -4.96 -2.81
N ILE A 217 -7.16 -4.74 -3.25
CA ILE A 217 -6.00 -4.68 -2.34
C ILE A 217 -6.04 -3.45 -1.41
N GLU A 218 -6.74 -2.39 -1.83
CA GLU A 218 -7.03 -1.19 -1.02
C GLU A 218 -8.09 -1.38 0.06
N ASP A 219 -8.88 -2.47 0.02
CA ASP A 219 -9.93 -2.70 1.00
C ASP A 219 -9.35 -3.28 2.29
N HIS A 220 -8.96 -2.38 3.18
CA HIS A 220 -8.38 -2.77 4.45
C HIS A 220 -9.37 -3.52 5.36
N ASN A 221 -10.67 -3.20 5.33
CA ASN A 221 -11.67 -3.89 6.13
C ASN A 221 -11.87 -5.34 5.65
N ALA A 222 -11.87 -5.56 4.33
CA ALA A 222 -11.86 -6.90 3.75
C ALA A 222 -10.58 -7.66 4.12
N THR A 223 -9.43 -6.97 4.07
CA THR A 223 -8.13 -7.52 4.47
C THR A 223 -8.13 -7.98 5.93
N VAL A 224 -8.62 -7.16 6.87
CA VAL A 224 -8.72 -7.55 8.29
C VAL A 224 -9.67 -8.73 8.48
N THR A 225 -10.84 -8.71 7.83
CA THR A 225 -11.84 -9.78 7.96
C THR A 225 -11.31 -11.12 7.44
N ALA A 226 -10.72 -11.13 6.25
CA ALA A 226 -10.15 -12.33 5.66
C ALA A 226 -8.87 -12.78 6.39
N GLY A 227 -8.04 -11.84 6.82
CA GLY A 227 -6.83 -12.08 7.60
C GLY A 227 -7.12 -12.77 8.93
N ARG A 228 -8.13 -12.32 9.68
CA ARG A 228 -8.59 -12.98 10.91
C ARG A 228 -9.03 -14.42 10.67
N LYS A 229 -9.80 -14.66 9.61
CA LYS A 229 -10.23 -16.00 9.21
C LYS A 229 -9.04 -16.90 8.87
N ALA A 230 -8.09 -16.40 8.09
CA ALA A 230 -6.89 -17.16 7.70
C ALA A 230 -6.00 -17.46 8.92
N ALA A 231 -5.81 -16.47 9.81
CA ALA A 231 -5.06 -16.61 11.04
C ALA A 231 -5.70 -17.60 12.02
N ALA A 232 -7.03 -17.59 12.18
CA ALA A 232 -7.74 -18.59 12.98
C ALA A 232 -7.59 -20.01 12.41
N ALA A 233 -7.62 -20.15 11.09
CA ALA A 233 -7.34 -21.43 10.44
C ALA A 233 -5.87 -21.86 10.62
N PHE A 234 -4.92 -20.93 10.64
CA PHE A 234 -3.51 -21.21 10.93
C PHE A 234 -3.31 -21.70 12.36
N VAL A 235 -3.90 -21.02 13.35
CA VAL A 235 -3.82 -21.39 14.77
C VAL A 235 -4.44 -22.75 15.06
N SER A 236 -5.50 -23.13 14.35
CA SER A 236 -6.15 -24.45 14.55
C SER A 236 -5.42 -25.62 13.90
N LYS A 237 -4.53 -25.39 12.91
CA LYS A 237 -3.87 -26.44 12.12
C LYS A 237 -2.40 -26.70 12.46
N ASN A 238 -1.79 -25.83 13.23
CA ASN A 238 -0.40 -25.90 13.68
C ASN A 238 -0.40 -25.86 15.20
#